data_AF-A0A535JLQ5-F1
#
_entry.id   AF-A0A535JLQ5-F1
#
_cell.length_a   1.000
_cell.length_b   1.000
_cell.length_c   1.000
_cell.angle_alpha   90.00
_cell.angle_beta   90.00
_cell.angle_gamma   90.00
#
_symmetry.space_group_name_H-M   'P 1'
#
loop_
_entity.id
_entity.type
_entity.pdbx_description
1 polymer ?
#
loop_
_entity_poly.entity_id
_entity_poly.type
_entity_poly.pdbx_seq_one_letter_code
_entity_poly.pdbx_strand_id
1 'polypeptide(L)'
;MAGPQGGPPSGTPQTRFSADGFWWWDGAEWRPAFSQDRLWRWTGQGWVPTRAAAPAGAGSGAGTAVGLTLGLVAAFVGILVLVSVLVIVILLTMGNQLANVFSNVVAALG
;
A
#
# COMPACT_ATOMS: atom_id res chain seq x y z
N MET A 1 -43.81 -25.68 38.07
CA MET A 1 -43.26 -27.05 38.04
C MET A 1 -42.15 -27.05 37.00
N ALA A 2 -40.96 -27.52 37.38
CA ALA A 2 -39.73 -27.44 36.59
C ALA A 2 -39.51 -28.68 35.69
N GLY A 3 -38.80 -28.48 34.56
CA GLY A 3 -37.98 -29.49 33.87
C GLY A 3 -38.21 -29.61 32.34
N PRO A 4 -37.21 -30.03 31.52
CA PRO A 4 -35.76 -29.83 31.67
C PRO A 4 -35.03 -29.42 30.35
N GLN A 5 -33.88 -28.74 30.55
CA GLN A 5 -32.62 -28.87 29.78
C GLN A 5 -32.65 -28.75 28.25
N GLY A 6 -32.30 -27.55 27.77
CA GLY A 6 -31.78 -27.35 26.42
C GLY A 6 -30.51 -28.18 26.21
N GLY A 7 -30.61 -29.21 25.37
CA GLY A 7 -29.44 -29.81 24.74
C GLY A 7 -28.78 -28.77 23.83
N PRO A 8 -27.44 -28.80 23.67
CA PRO A 8 -26.78 -27.87 22.78
C PRO A 8 -27.25 -28.14 21.34
N PRO A 9 -27.82 -27.18 20.61
CA PRO A 9 -27.94 -27.32 19.18
C PRO A 9 -26.52 -27.26 18.60
N SER A 10 -25.94 -28.44 18.43
CA SER A 10 -24.77 -28.71 17.60
C SER A 10 -25.18 -28.55 16.14
N GLY A 11 -25.37 -27.30 15.73
CA GLY A 11 -25.58 -26.92 14.34
C GLY A 11 -24.48 -25.96 13.95
N THR A 12 -23.63 -26.34 13.01
CA THR A 12 -22.79 -25.40 12.26
C THR A 12 -23.64 -24.18 11.87
N PRO A 13 -23.31 -22.94 12.29
CA PRO A 13 -24.17 -21.80 12.06
C PRO A 13 -24.32 -21.57 10.55
N GLN A 14 -25.45 -21.99 9.99
CA GLN A 14 -25.82 -21.59 8.63
C GLN A 14 -26.23 -20.12 8.71
N THR A 15 -25.26 -19.23 8.49
CA THR A 15 -25.48 -17.79 8.47
C THR A 15 -26.34 -17.45 7.25
N ARG A 16 -27.64 -17.35 7.48
CA ARG A 16 -28.62 -16.93 6.48
C ARG A 16 -28.64 -15.41 6.43
N PHE A 17 -28.45 -14.85 5.24
CA PHE A 17 -28.59 -13.41 5.01
C PHE A 17 -30.02 -13.07 4.57
N SER A 18 -30.48 -11.87 4.92
CA SER A 18 -31.72 -11.30 4.37
C SER A 18 -31.56 -11.04 2.86
N ALA A 19 -32.67 -10.98 2.12
CA ALA A 19 -32.67 -10.84 0.67
C ALA A 19 -32.01 -9.53 0.18
N ASP A 20 -32.05 -8.50 1.02
CA ASP A 20 -31.40 -7.20 0.83
C ASP A 20 -29.91 -7.20 1.24
N GLY A 21 -29.44 -8.26 1.90
CA GLY A 21 -28.04 -8.41 2.31
C GLY A 21 -27.59 -7.52 3.46
N PHE A 22 -28.50 -6.76 4.10
CA PHE A 22 -28.17 -5.85 5.22
C PHE A 22 -28.22 -6.51 6.59
N TRP A 23 -28.81 -7.70 6.69
CA TRP A 23 -29.01 -8.42 7.95
C TRP A 23 -28.56 -9.87 7.80
N TRP A 24 -28.05 -10.43 8.89
CA TRP A 24 -27.75 -11.85 9.02
C TRP A 24 -28.46 -12.43 10.23
N TRP A 25 -28.87 -13.69 10.10
CA TRP A 25 -29.52 -14.45 11.18
C TRP A 25 -28.45 -15.12 12.03
N ASP A 26 -28.46 -14.86 13.34
CA ASP A 26 -27.49 -15.45 14.27
C ASP A 26 -27.96 -16.75 14.92
N GLY A 27 -29.21 -17.16 14.65
CA GLY A 27 -29.86 -18.31 15.27
C GLY A 27 -31.03 -17.93 16.17
N ALA A 28 -31.08 -16.69 16.67
CA ALA A 28 -32.12 -16.19 17.57
C ALA A 28 -32.73 -14.86 17.09
N GLU A 29 -31.93 -13.97 16.51
CA GLU A 29 -32.34 -12.65 16.06
C GLU A 29 -31.67 -12.22 14.75
N TRP A 30 -32.28 -11.23 14.09
CA TRP A 30 -31.69 -10.57 12.93
C TRP A 30 -30.70 -9.51 13.40
N ARG A 31 -29.43 -9.67 13.04
CA ARG A 31 -28.36 -8.72 13.37
C ARG A 31 -27.86 -7.98 12.13
N PRO A 32 -27.44 -6.71 12.24
CA PRO A 32 -26.89 -5.99 11.11
C PRO A 32 -25.67 -6.70 10.53
N ALA A 33 -25.62 -6.85 9.20
CA ALA A 33 -24.48 -7.39 8.48
C ALA A 33 -23.38 -6.34 8.27
N PHE A 34 -23.61 -5.10 8.69
CA PHE A 34 -22.63 -4.02 8.66
C PHE A 34 -22.38 -3.50 10.07
N SER A 35 -21.13 -3.16 10.36
CA SER A 35 -20.78 -2.42 11.57
C SER A 35 -21.43 -1.03 11.55
N GLN A 36 -21.64 -0.44 12.73
CA GLN A 36 -22.29 0.87 12.87
C GLN A 36 -21.57 1.97 12.06
N ASP A 37 -20.26 1.87 11.95
CA ASP A 37 -19.37 2.75 11.18
C ASP A 37 -19.33 2.43 9.68
N ARG A 38 -20.01 1.37 9.22
CA ARG A 38 -20.01 0.81 7.86
C ARG A 38 -18.64 0.39 7.32
N LEU A 39 -17.60 0.35 8.16
CA LEU A 39 -16.25 -0.05 7.73
C LEU A 39 -16.10 -1.56 7.59
N TRP A 40 -16.96 -2.34 8.26
CA TRP A 40 -16.91 -3.79 8.30
C TRP A 40 -18.23 -4.43 7.88
N ARG A 41 -18.13 -5.55 7.19
CA ARG A 41 -19.23 -6.39 6.72
C ARG A 41 -19.07 -7.82 7.24
N TRP A 42 -20.11 -8.35 7.85
CA TRP A 42 -20.19 -9.73 8.30
C TRP A 42 -20.36 -10.68 7.09
N THR A 43 -19.50 -11.69 7.00
CA THR A 43 -19.53 -12.70 5.91
C THR A 43 -20.16 -14.02 6.33
N GLY A 44 -20.56 -14.14 7.59
CA GLY A 44 -21.06 -15.39 8.16
C GLY A 44 -19.99 -16.19 8.90
N GLN A 45 -18.72 -15.92 8.62
CA GLN A 45 -17.57 -16.53 9.31
C GLN A 45 -16.80 -15.49 10.14
N GLY A 46 -16.87 -14.21 9.76
CA GLY A 46 -16.18 -13.12 10.43
C GLY A 46 -16.54 -11.75 9.85
N TRP A 47 -16.03 -10.70 10.48
CA TRP A 47 -16.10 -9.33 9.97
C TRP A 47 -14.96 -9.07 8.98
N VAL A 48 -15.30 -8.63 7.77
CA VAL A 48 -14.34 -8.28 6.71
C VAL A 48 -14.52 -6.80 6.34
N PRO A 49 -13.46 -6.03 6.03
CA PRO A 49 -13.61 -4.63 5.65
C PRO A 49 -14.48 -4.45 4.40
N THR A 50 -15.42 -3.50 4.41
CA THR A 50 -16.36 -3.22 3.29
C THR A 50 -15.66 -2.70 2.03
N ARG A 51 -14.39 -2.30 2.13
CA ARG A 51 -13.56 -2.01 0.96
C ARG A 51 -13.33 -3.31 0.21
N ALA A 52 -14.20 -3.57 -0.76
CA ALA A 52 -13.93 -4.51 -1.83
C ALA A 52 -12.50 -4.24 -2.30
N ALA A 53 -11.69 -5.28 -2.27
CA ALA A 53 -10.40 -5.28 -2.93
C ALA A 53 -10.62 -4.70 -4.34
N ALA A 54 -10.00 -3.56 -4.60
CA ALA A 54 -9.74 -3.16 -5.98
C ALA A 54 -9.11 -4.37 -6.70
N PRO A 55 -9.40 -4.59 -8.00
CA PRO A 55 -8.78 -5.67 -8.75
C PRO A 55 -7.28 -5.67 -8.47
N ALA A 56 -6.75 -6.86 -8.15
CA ALA A 56 -5.39 -7.11 -7.68
C ALA A 56 -4.37 -6.13 -8.30
N GLY A 57 -3.98 -5.11 -7.53
CA GLY A 57 -3.19 -4.02 -8.06
C GLY A 57 -2.84 -2.94 -7.06
N ALA A 58 -2.70 -3.26 -5.77
CA ALA A 58 -2.01 -2.43 -4.79
C ALA A 58 -1.91 -3.20 -3.47
N GLY A 59 -0.68 -3.53 -3.08
CA GLY A 59 -0.36 -4.38 -1.95
C GLY A 59 -1.03 -3.96 -0.63
N SER A 60 -1.44 -4.98 0.11
CA SER A 60 -1.95 -4.98 1.48
C SER A 60 -1.12 -4.11 2.43
N GLY A 61 -1.83 -3.31 3.23
CA GLY A 61 -1.36 -2.22 4.10
C GLY A 61 -0.49 -2.56 5.31
N ALA A 62 0.47 -3.48 5.18
CA ALA A 62 1.60 -3.61 6.12
C ALA A 62 2.97 -3.49 5.41
N GLY A 63 3.02 -3.76 4.09
CA GLY A 63 4.23 -3.60 3.27
C GLY A 63 4.38 -2.21 2.62
N THR A 64 3.37 -1.35 2.73
CA THR A 64 3.33 -0.04 2.06
C THR A 64 4.27 0.97 2.69
N ALA A 65 4.44 0.99 4.02
CA ALA A 65 5.40 1.91 4.66
C ALA A 65 6.86 1.54 4.33
N VAL A 66 7.20 0.25 4.35
CA VAL A 66 8.56 -0.24 4.02
C VAL A 66 8.82 -0.13 2.52
N GLY A 67 7.85 -0.46 1.66
CA GLY A 67 7.98 -0.32 0.21
C GLY A 67 8.11 1.14 -0.24
N LEU A 68 7.35 2.06 0.38
CA LEU A 68 7.47 3.49 0.09
C LEU A 68 8.82 4.06 0.57
N THR A 69 9.27 3.69 1.78
CA THR A 69 10.57 4.17 2.29
C THR A 69 11.74 3.64 1.48
N LEU A 70 11.77 2.34 1.16
CA LEU A 70 12.79 1.76 0.30
C LEU A 70 12.76 2.34 -1.12
N GLY A 71 11.58 2.55 -1.69
CA GLY A 71 11.42 3.18 -3.00
C GLY A 71 11.92 4.63 -3.03
N LEU A 72 11.62 5.41 -2.00
CA LEU A 72 12.10 6.79 -1.88
C LEU A 72 13.60 6.86 -1.65
N VAL A 73 14.17 5.96 -0.83
CA VAL A 73 15.62 5.88 -0.61
C VAL A 73 16.33 5.49 -1.91
N ALA A 74 15.84 4.48 -2.63
CA ALA A 74 16.42 4.08 -3.92
C ALA A 74 16.33 5.20 -4.96
N ALA A 75 15.19 5.91 -5.03
CA ALA A 75 15.03 7.06 -5.91
C ALA A 75 15.99 8.20 -5.54
N PHE A 76 16.12 8.51 -4.25
CA PHE A 76 17.05 9.53 -3.76
C PHE A 76 18.50 9.18 -4.08
N VAL A 77 18.93 7.94 -3.82
CA VAL A 77 20.28 7.46 -4.19
C VAL A 77 20.49 7.53 -5.70
N GLY A 78 19.51 7.13 -6.50
CA GLY A 78 19.56 7.25 -7.96
C GLY A 78 19.74 8.69 -8.43
N ILE A 79 19.01 9.64 -7.82
CA ILE A 79 19.15 11.08 -8.09
C ILE A 79 20.54 11.57 -7.71
N LEU A 80 21.07 11.19 -6.53
CA LEU A 80 22.41 11.59 -6.12
C LEU A 80 23.50 11.10 -7.09
N VAL A 81 23.38 9.84 -7.55
CA VAL A 81 24.31 9.28 -8.54
C VAL A 81 24.21 10.03 -9.86
N LEU A 82 22.98 10.31 -10.34
CA LEU A 82 22.77 11.04 -11.58
C LEU A 82 23.35 12.46 -11.52
N VAL A 83 23.10 13.19 -10.41
CA VAL A 83 23.65 14.53 -10.18
C VAL A 83 25.18 14.49 -10.10
N SER A 84 25.75 13.48 -9.42
CA SER A 84 27.21 13.31 -9.34
C SER A 84 27.83 13.11 -10.72
N VAL A 85 27.26 12.23 -11.55
CA VAL A 85 27.70 12.01 -12.93
C VAL A 85 27.59 13.30 -13.75
N LEU A 86 26.47 14.02 -13.65
CA LEU A 86 26.27 15.29 -14.35
C LEU A 86 27.33 16.31 -13.97
N VAL A 87 27.63 16.47 -12.68
CA VAL A 87 28.67 17.37 -12.18
C VAL A 87 30.04 16.97 -12.72
N ILE A 88 30.39 15.69 -12.69
CA ILE A 88 31.66 15.19 -13.24
C ILE A 88 31.79 15.56 -14.73
N VAL A 89 30.74 15.32 -15.52
CA VAL A 89 30.72 15.64 -16.96
C VAL A 89 30.90 17.14 -17.19
N ILE A 90 30.22 18.00 -16.42
CA ILE A 90 30.37 19.44 -16.50
C ILE A 90 31.82 19.85 -16.18
N LEU A 91 32.39 19.37 -15.08
CA LEU A 91 33.75 19.72 -14.67
C LEU A 91 34.79 19.27 -15.71
N LEU A 92 34.64 18.08 -16.29
CA LEU A 92 35.52 17.59 -17.34
C LEU A 92 35.41 18.42 -18.62
N THR A 93 34.18 18.74 -19.04
CA THR A 93 33.94 19.53 -20.25
C THR A 93 34.47 20.94 -20.11
N MET A 94 34.19 21.60 -18.97
CA MET A 94 34.65 22.95 -18.68
C MET A 94 36.16 23.00 -18.45
N GLY A 95 36.74 21.99 -17.80
CA GLY A 95 38.20 21.86 -17.64
C GLY A 95 38.93 21.74 -18.97
N ASN A 96 38.37 20.97 -19.92
CA ASN A 96 38.92 20.85 -21.26
C ASN A 96 38.81 22.16 -22.05
N GLN A 97 37.71 22.90 -21.91
CA GLN A 97 37.56 24.23 -22.51
C GLN A 97 38.60 25.22 -21.97
N LEU A 98 38.84 25.23 -20.66
CA LEU A 98 39.87 26.07 -20.03
C LEU A 98 41.28 25.73 -20.54
N ALA A 99 41.62 24.45 -20.65
CA ALA A 99 42.91 24.02 -21.18
C ALA A 99 43.15 24.54 -22.61
N ASN A 100 42.13 24.48 -23.47
CA ASN A 100 42.19 25.01 -24.83
C ASN A 100 42.40 26.54 -24.84
N VAL A 101 41.73 27.27 -23.96
CA VAL A 101 41.91 28.73 -23.83
C VAL A 101 43.34 29.07 -23.43
N PHE A 102 43.89 28.41 -22.40
CA PHE A 102 45.27 28.64 -21.99
C PHE A 102 46.27 28.29 -23.08
N SER A 103 46.06 27.18 -23.80
CA SER A 103 46.88 26.80 -24.94
C SER A 103 46.90 27.89 -26.02
N ASN A 104 45.73 28.47 -26.34
CA ASN A 104 45.63 29.54 -27.34
C ASN A 104 46.30 30.83 -26.88
N VAL A 105 46.17 31.19 -25.59
CA VAL A 105 46.84 32.38 -25.03
C VAL A 105 48.35 32.23 -25.05
N VAL A 106 48.88 31.07 -24.64
CA VAL A 106 50.33 30.80 -24.68
C VAL A 106 50.85 30.86 -26.11
N ALA A 107 50.13 30.27 -27.07
CA ALA A 107 50.50 30.31 -28.48
C ALA A 107 50.42 31.73 -29.10
N ALA A 108 49.58 32.61 -28.55
CA ALA A 108 49.46 33.99 -29.01
C ALA A 108 50.48 34.94 -28.37
N LEU A 109 51.07 34.56 -27.23
CA LEU A 109 52.01 35.38 -26.46
C LEU A 109 53.48 34.92 -26.57
N GLY A 110 53.74 33.69 -27.03
CA GLY A 110 55.07 33.16 -27.33
C GLY A 110 55.43 33.26 -28.81
#